data_AF-L1K0T7-F1
#
_entry.id   AF-L1K0T7-F1
#
_cell.length_a   1.000
_cell.length_b   1.000
_cell.length_c   1.000
_cell.angle_alpha   90.00
_cell.angle_beta   90.00
_cell.angle_gamma   90.00
#
_symmetry.space_group_name_H-M   'P 1'
#
loop_
_entity.id
_entity.type
_entity.pdbx_description
1 polymer ?
#
loop_
_entity_poly.entity_id
_entity_poly.type
_entity_poly.pdbx_seq_one_letter_code
_entity_poly.pdbx_strand_id
1 'polypeptide(L)'
;MFRVFALAKGMRGKSKNCFKVAIGQVQEALEHQYVHRKLIKRDTRSLWIQRINAASREHGMKYAEFIHGMKLANVLSDLAITEPAAFRLVAETAKQSLIEKYAAAREQVMREREAQKEQKK
;
A
#
# COMPACT_ATOMS: atom_id res chain seq x y z
N MET A 1 -7.47 23.77 -37.89
CA MET A 1 -8.71 22.97 -37.83
C MET A 1 -8.52 21.49 -37.45
N PHE A 2 -7.31 20.91 -37.50
CA PHE A 2 -7.09 19.45 -37.34
C PHE A 2 -6.80 18.91 -35.92
N ARG A 3 -6.67 19.78 -34.89
CA ARG A 3 -6.19 19.35 -33.56
C ARG A 3 -7.17 18.47 -32.78
N VAL A 4 -8.48 18.72 -32.89
CA VAL A 4 -9.51 17.99 -32.12
C VAL A 4 -9.69 16.56 -32.63
N PHE A 5 -9.71 16.34 -33.94
CA PHE A 5 -9.83 14.99 -34.51
C PHE A 5 -8.58 14.13 -34.28
N ALA A 6 -7.40 14.76 -34.16
CA ALA A 6 -6.19 14.05 -33.75
C ALA A 6 -6.31 13.51 -32.32
N LEU A 7 -6.88 14.29 -31.40
CA LEU A 7 -7.13 13.88 -30.00
C LEU A 7 -8.29 12.88 -29.89
N ALA A 8 -9.31 13.02 -30.73
CA ALA A 8 -10.47 12.12 -30.77
C ALA A 8 -10.20 10.80 -31.54
N LYS A 9 -8.98 10.62 -32.07
CA LYS A 9 -8.62 9.42 -32.84
C LYS A 9 -8.71 8.18 -31.94
N GLY A 10 -9.52 7.21 -32.37
CA GLY A 10 -9.78 5.98 -31.61
C GLY A 10 -11.02 6.04 -30.72
N MET A 11 -11.67 7.20 -30.59
CA MET A 11 -12.97 7.30 -29.92
C MET A 11 -14.07 6.55 -30.70
N ARG A 12 -15.03 5.99 -29.97
CA ARG A 12 -16.09 5.15 -30.52
C ARG A 12 -17.22 5.98 -31.14
N GLY A 13 -17.73 5.54 -32.29
CA GLY A 13 -18.94 6.11 -32.89
C GLY A 13 -18.72 7.44 -33.60
N LYS A 14 -19.62 8.41 -33.40
CA LYS A 14 -19.62 9.70 -34.12
C LYS A 14 -18.57 10.69 -33.61
N SER A 15 -18.01 10.50 -32.43
CA SER A 15 -17.06 11.44 -31.82
C SER A 15 -15.69 11.50 -32.50
N LYS A 16 -15.32 10.51 -33.31
CA LYS A 16 -14.12 10.56 -34.16
C LYS A 16 -14.31 11.33 -35.48
N ASN A 17 -15.56 11.56 -35.91
CA ASN A 17 -15.88 12.10 -37.24
C ASN A 17 -16.68 13.43 -37.17
N CYS A 18 -17.48 13.65 -36.13
CA CYS A 18 -18.35 14.81 -35.99
C CYS A 18 -17.78 15.80 -34.99
N PHE A 19 -17.39 17.00 -35.45
CA PHE A 19 -16.68 18.00 -34.65
C PHE A 19 -17.42 18.42 -33.37
N LYS A 20 -18.75 18.64 -33.46
CA LYS A 20 -19.59 19.03 -32.31
C LYS A 20 -19.57 17.99 -31.18
N VAL A 21 -19.57 16.70 -31.54
CA VAL A 21 -19.52 15.60 -30.57
C VAL A 21 -18.08 15.40 -30.06
N ALA A 22 -17.10 15.56 -30.96
CA ALA A 22 -15.68 15.38 -30.64
C ALA A 22 -15.19 16.34 -29.55
N ILE A 23 -15.57 17.62 -29.61
CA ILE A 23 -15.13 18.62 -28.62
C ILE A 23 -15.55 18.23 -27.21
N GLY A 24 -16.83 17.91 -27.01
CA GLY A 24 -17.36 17.56 -25.68
C GLY A 24 -16.65 16.33 -25.11
N GLN A 25 -16.47 15.30 -25.94
CA GLN A 25 -15.81 14.07 -25.47
C GLN A 25 -14.31 14.25 -25.22
N VAL A 26 -13.62 15.05 -26.04
CA VAL A 26 -12.20 15.37 -25.83
C VAL A 26 -12.02 16.17 -24.55
N GLN A 27 -12.92 17.11 -24.25
CA GLN A 27 -12.86 17.88 -23.02
C GLN A 27 -13.04 16.98 -21.79
N GLU A 28 -14.07 16.14 -21.78
CA GLU A 28 -14.30 15.17 -20.69
C GLU A 28 -13.11 14.22 -20.52
N ALA A 29 -12.54 13.72 -21.63
CA ALA A 29 -11.37 12.85 -21.59
C ALA A 29 -10.13 13.54 -20.98
N LEU A 30 -9.92 14.83 -21.27
CA LEU A 30 -8.81 15.60 -20.70
C LEU A 30 -9.01 15.87 -19.19
N GLU A 31 -10.23 16.17 -18.77
CA GLU A 31 -10.59 16.32 -17.36
C GLU A 31 -10.35 15.01 -16.60
N HIS A 32 -10.85 13.89 -17.14
CA HIS A 32 -10.59 12.56 -16.61
C HIS A 32 -9.10 12.25 -16.58
N GLN A 33 -8.33 12.56 -17.62
CA GLN A 33 -6.89 12.33 -17.65
C GLN A 33 -6.18 13.05 -16.49
N TYR A 34 -6.55 14.30 -16.21
CA TYR A 34 -6.00 15.06 -15.09
C TYR A 34 -6.31 14.42 -13.74
N VAL A 35 -7.57 14.02 -13.52
CA VAL A 35 -8.00 13.35 -12.28
C VAL A 35 -7.32 11.98 -12.12
N HIS A 36 -7.29 11.17 -13.18
CA HIS A 36 -6.69 9.84 -13.17
C HIS A 36 -5.19 9.86 -12.87
N ARG A 37 -4.44 10.88 -13.30
CA ARG A 37 -3.02 11.02 -12.89
C ARG A 37 -2.84 11.09 -11.38
N LYS A 38 -3.81 11.68 -10.65
CA LYS A 38 -3.82 11.69 -9.18
C LYS A 38 -4.31 10.36 -8.61
N LEU A 39 -5.34 9.76 -9.21
CA LEU A 39 -5.92 8.49 -8.75
C LEU A 39 -4.97 7.29 -8.91
N ILE A 40 -4.16 7.23 -9.98
CA ILE A 40 -3.21 6.14 -10.21
C ILE A 40 -2.30 5.92 -8.99
N LYS A 41 -1.88 6.98 -8.29
CA LYS A 41 -1.06 6.86 -7.07
C LYS A 41 -1.81 6.17 -5.92
N ARG A 42 -3.12 6.44 -5.80
CA ARG A 42 -3.98 5.77 -4.82
C ARG A 42 -4.22 4.33 -5.19
N ASP A 43 -4.54 4.06 -6.45
CA ASP A 43 -4.93 2.73 -6.91
C ASP A 43 -3.72 1.77 -6.92
N THR A 44 -2.54 2.27 -7.30
CA THR A 44 -1.27 1.53 -7.18
C THR A 44 -0.95 1.18 -5.73
N ARG A 45 -1.12 2.14 -4.80
CA ARG A 45 -0.93 1.88 -3.36
C ARG A 45 -1.92 0.84 -2.84
N SER A 46 -3.20 0.93 -3.22
CA SER A 46 -4.22 -0.06 -2.84
C SER A 46 -3.84 -1.46 -3.32
N LEU A 47 -3.36 -1.58 -4.57
CA LEU A 47 -2.88 -2.85 -5.12
C LEU A 47 -1.68 -3.40 -4.35
N TRP A 48 -0.70 -2.55 -4.00
CA TRP A 48 0.46 -2.97 -3.23
C TRP A 48 0.08 -3.48 -1.83
N ILE A 49 -0.84 -2.80 -1.15
CA ILE A 49 -1.35 -3.24 0.15
C ILE A 49 -2.04 -4.60 0.02
N GLN A 50 -2.86 -4.80 -1.02
CA GLN A 50 -3.52 -6.09 -1.26
C GLN A 50 -2.51 -7.21 -1.51
N ARG A 51 -1.49 -6.97 -2.33
CA ARG A 51 -0.41 -7.93 -2.60
C ARG A 51 0.38 -8.28 -1.34
N ILE A 52 0.81 -7.29 -0.57
CA ILE A 52 1.55 -7.51 0.68
C ILE A 52 0.66 -8.25 1.68
N ASN A 53 -0.62 -7.90 1.79
CA ASN A 53 -1.54 -8.58 2.70
C ASN A 53 -1.71 -10.06 2.34
N ALA A 54 -1.80 -10.40 1.04
CA ALA A 54 -1.84 -11.79 0.61
C ALA A 54 -0.54 -12.54 1.00
N ALA A 55 0.62 -11.96 0.69
CA ALA A 55 1.92 -12.55 1.03
C ALA A 55 2.11 -12.70 2.55
N SER A 56 1.80 -11.67 3.35
CA SER A 56 1.90 -11.75 4.82
C SER A 56 1.01 -12.85 5.41
N ARG A 57 -0.16 -13.10 4.80
CA ARG A 57 -1.08 -14.16 5.25
C ARG A 57 -0.53 -15.56 4.99
N GLU A 58 0.17 -15.78 3.88
CA GLU A 58 0.86 -17.05 3.62
C GLU A 58 1.91 -17.36 4.70
N HIS A 59 2.50 -16.32 5.29
CA HIS A 59 3.42 -16.44 6.42
C HIS A 59 2.74 -16.32 7.79
N GLY A 60 1.41 -16.35 7.87
CA GLY A 60 0.66 -16.35 9.13
C GLY A 60 0.68 -15.03 9.90
N MET A 61 0.85 -13.89 9.24
CA MET A 61 0.78 -12.57 9.85
C MET A 61 -0.30 -11.68 9.23
N LYS A 62 -0.82 -10.73 9.99
CA LYS A 62 -1.67 -9.66 9.46
C LYS A 62 -0.80 -8.53 8.90
N TYR A 63 -1.26 -7.86 7.85
CA TYR A 63 -0.57 -6.71 7.24
C TYR A 63 -0.14 -5.64 8.27
N ALA A 64 -1.02 -5.28 9.22
CA ALA A 64 -0.71 -4.27 10.23
C ALA A 64 0.45 -4.68 11.16
N GLU A 65 0.48 -5.95 11.57
CA GLU A 65 1.56 -6.52 12.39
C GLU A 65 2.86 -6.54 11.57
N PHE A 66 2.80 -7.02 10.33
CA PHE A 66 3.95 -7.06 9.42
C PHE A 66 4.59 -5.68 9.21
N ILE A 67 3.79 -4.66 8.90
CA ILE A 67 4.28 -3.29 8.71
C ILE A 67 4.85 -2.72 10.02
N HIS A 68 4.24 -3.05 11.17
CA HIS A 68 4.79 -2.65 12.46
C HIS A 68 6.15 -3.29 12.71
N GLY A 69 6.28 -4.60 12.48
CA GLY A 69 7.53 -5.35 12.60
C GLY A 69 8.62 -4.83 11.66
N MET A 70 8.29 -4.53 10.39
CA MET A 70 9.24 -3.92 9.45
C MET A 70 9.71 -2.55 9.90
N LYS A 71 8.83 -1.71 10.46
CA LYS A 71 9.20 -0.40 10.99
C LYS A 71 10.15 -0.50 12.18
N LEU A 72 9.99 -1.53 13.02
CA LEU A 72 10.92 -1.81 14.12
C LEU A 72 12.27 -2.32 13.60
N ALA A 73 12.25 -3.15 12.56
CA ALA A 73 13.45 -3.69 11.93
C ALA A 73 14.19 -2.71 10.99
N ASN A 74 13.61 -1.54 10.68
CA ASN A 74 14.12 -0.56 9.70
C ASN A 74 14.43 -1.14 8.30
N VAL A 75 13.73 -2.20 7.89
CA VAL A 75 13.91 -2.81 6.55
C VAL A 75 12.84 -2.28 5.61
N LEU A 76 13.23 -1.57 4.56
CA LEU A 76 12.38 -1.25 3.42
C LEU A 76 12.61 -2.34 2.36
N SER A 77 11.59 -3.06 1.89
CA SER A 77 11.80 -4.07 0.84
C SER A 77 10.71 -4.05 -0.22
N ASP A 78 11.12 -3.69 -1.44
CA ASP A 78 10.38 -3.93 -2.70
C ASP A 78 10.41 -5.41 -3.13
N LEU A 79 11.19 -6.25 -2.43
CA LEU A 79 11.45 -7.66 -2.75
C LEU A 79 10.21 -8.58 -2.72
N ALA A 80 9.11 -8.14 -2.10
CA ALA A 80 7.93 -8.95 -1.85
C ALA A 80 7.22 -9.47 -3.10
N ILE A 81 7.40 -8.80 -4.25
CA ILE A 81 6.67 -9.14 -5.48
C ILE A 81 7.51 -10.03 -6.40
N THR A 82 8.83 -9.91 -6.37
CA THR A 82 9.74 -10.57 -7.31
C THR A 82 10.30 -11.88 -6.76
N GLU A 83 10.53 -11.98 -5.44
CA GLU A 83 11.26 -13.10 -4.85
C GLU A 83 10.55 -13.62 -3.57
N PRO A 84 9.78 -14.73 -3.65
CA PRO A 84 9.05 -15.25 -2.50
C PRO A 84 9.97 -15.78 -1.39
N ALA A 85 11.16 -16.29 -1.74
CA ALA A 85 12.14 -16.76 -0.77
C ALA A 85 12.71 -15.61 0.08
N ALA A 86 12.98 -14.46 -0.54
CA ALA A 86 13.44 -13.27 0.17
C ALA A 86 12.35 -12.69 1.08
N PHE A 87 11.08 -12.73 0.65
CA PHE A 87 9.96 -12.25 1.46
C PHE A 87 9.80 -13.06 2.75
N ARG A 88 10.04 -14.38 2.71
CA ARG A 88 10.03 -15.22 3.91
C ARG A 88 11.03 -14.75 4.96
N LEU A 89 12.26 -14.45 4.57
CA LEU A 89 13.29 -13.98 5.50
C LEU A 89 12.87 -12.65 6.15
N VAL A 90 12.34 -11.72 5.36
CA VAL A 90 11.83 -10.42 5.86
C VAL A 90 10.63 -10.62 6.80
N ALA A 91 9.75 -11.58 6.50
CA ALA A 91 8.63 -11.91 7.36
C ALA A 91 9.10 -12.50 8.70
N GLU A 92 10.14 -13.32 8.70
CA GLU A 92 10.73 -13.89 9.92
C GLU A 92 11.40 -12.81 10.78
N THR A 93 12.20 -11.91 10.19
CA THR A 93 12.82 -10.79 10.95
C THR A 93 11.79 -9.83 11.54
N ALA A 94 10.70 -9.55 10.79
CA ALA A 94 9.60 -8.74 11.28
C ALA A 94 8.89 -9.39 12.49
N LYS A 95 8.72 -10.72 12.47
CA LYS A 95 8.16 -11.47 13.62
C LYS A 95 9.08 -11.38 14.85
N GLN A 96 10.37 -11.59 14.67
CA GLN A 96 11.35 -11.53 15.76
C GLN A 96 11.32 -10.16 16.44
N SER A 97 11.35 -9.09 15.65
CA SER A 97 11.29 -7.71 16.16
C SER A 97 10.01 -7.42 16.96
N LEU A 98 8.88 -8.00 16.56
CA LEU A 98 7.62 -7.88 17.32
C LEU A 98 7.70 -8.63 18.65
N ILE A 99 8.21 -9.86 18.64
CA ILE A 99 8.35 -10.68 19.85
C ILE A 99 9.24 -9.99 20.87
N GLU A 100 10.39 -9.47 20.44
CA GLU A 100 11.33 -8.73 21.30
C GLU A 100 10.67 -7.52 21.97
N LYS A 101 9.90 -6.73 21.21
CA LYS A 101 9.17 -5.59 21.76
C LYS A 101 8.13 -6.02 22.79
N TYR A 102 7.33 -7.04 22.50
CA TYR A 102 6.30 -7.52 23.43
C TYR A 102 6.89 -8.18 24.67
N ALA A 103 8.05 -8.83 24.56
CA ALA A 103 8.81 -9.33 25.71
C ALA A 103 9.28 -8.18 26.60
N ALA A 104 9.91 -7.15 26.03
CA ALA A 104 10.37 -5.97 26.78
C ALA A 104 9.21 -5.23 27.48
N ALA A 105 8.07 -5.07 26.80
CA ALA A 105 6.88 -4.45 27.39
C ALA A 105 6.30 -5.27 28.55
N ARG A 106 6.30 -6.61 28.44
CA ARG A 106 5.88 -7.49 29.54
C ARG A 106 6.77 -7.34 30.76
N GLU A 107 8.09 -7.28 30.58
CA GLU A 107 9.04 -7.10 31.68
C GLU A 107 8.82 -5.77 32.41
N GLN A 108 8.59 -4.68 31.67
CA GLN A 108 8.29 -3.36 32.24
C GLN A 108 7.03 -3.38 33.11
N VAL A 109 5.94 -3.97 32.61
CA VAL A 109 4.68 -4.09 33.36
C VAL A 109 4.85 -4.92 34.64
N MET A 110 5.68 -5.98 34.60
CA MET A 110 5.94 -6.80 35.80
C MET A 110 6.73 -6.03 36.85
N ARG A 111 7.75 -5.25 36.44
CA ARG A 111 8.51 -4.37 37.35
C ARG A 111 7.64 -3.28 37.96
N GLU A 112 6.75 -2.66 37.18
CA GLU A 112 5.80 -1.67 37.67
C GLU A 112 4.80 -2.26 38.69
N ARG A 113 4.32 -3.47 38.44
CA ARG A 113 3.42 -4.19 39.36
C ARG A 113 4.11 -4.58 40.66
N GLU A 114 5.39 -4.95 40.62
CA GLU A 114 6.20 -5.24 41.80
C GLU A 114 6.43 -3.98 42.63
N ALA A 115 6.81 -2.86 42.00
CA ALA A 115 6.96 -1.57 42.66
C ALA A 115 5.66 -1.08 43.33
N GLN A 116 4.50 -1.27 42.68
CA GLN A 116 3.19 -0.93 43.27
C GLN A 116 2.81 -1.79 44.47
N LYS A 117 3.23 -3.07 44.50
CA LYS A 117 2.99 -3.96 45.66
C LYS A 117 3.83 -3.53 46.86
N GLU A 118 5.04 -3.02 46.62
CA GLU A 118 5.96 -2.58 47.67
C GLU A 118 5.55 -1.22 48.26
N GLN A 119 4.99 -0.31 47.45
CA GLN A 119 4.43 0.96 47.93
C GLN A 119 3.11 0.84 48.72
N LYS A 120 2.38 -0.27 48.56
CA LYS A 120 1.12 -0.55 49.27
C LYS A 120 1.29 -1.33 50.58
N LYS A 121 2.52 -1.74 50.90
CA LYS A 121 2.88 -2.53 52.07
C LYS A 121 3.44 -1.62 53.16
#